data_AF-A0A7C7L8H1-F1
#
_entry.id   AF-A0A7C7L8H1-F1
#
_cell.length_a   1.000
_cell.length_b   1.000
_cell.length_c   1.000
_cell.angle_alpha   90.00
_cell.angle_beta   90.00
_cell.angle_gamma   90.00
#
_symmetry.space_group_name_H-M   'P 1'
#
loop_
_entity.id
_entity.type
_entity.pdbx_description
1 polymer ?
#
loop_
_entity_poly.entity_id
_entity_poly.type
_entity_poly.pdbx_seq_one_letter_code
_entity_poly.pdbx_strand_id
1 'polypeptide(L)'
;EFAQRHATLARELASRTNDAMRRDELLAIAEICERVPAKPARTFYEAVQCIWFVHDVQEQEMGGPGPTANSFGRIDQYLWRYLEDDLRAERITLEHACELLACLWAKLHRNYDDQHAMVGGVNEYGDDATNLLSYMLLQLTRQMRIPRAIGVRVHEGSPDDFIQVATDVAATGLGVPSFFNDDVFVHALTERGIPLKAARNYAVVGCVEIMLPGCSAGRTMGHGINTAKCLELALNDGRCMLTNEQLGPQTGDPMRFETFDDVFEAFKMQLEYFTKLALNANIEAERYQPRHIQFPFLSALTRDCIQRARDITNGGARYDFTGVNLSNLADAADGLAAIKTLVFNEHSITMRSVVEAIRSNFDGCEPLRQMMLNRAPKYGCGEPEVDFIAAEIVRHYINIVQGHRTLRNGQFMPLLFGTSPLMVYNFGPKTGALPNGRRAHEPLAMSACPSSLRQSVGATAELLSVAKLPHRSLTGGVSYILELPAGMHHERMRESIAHLLRTFFKLGGSSIAFNVIDERILRDAQRHPERYRWLTVRLFGYSHRFVELSAELQEYVIARCKCSG
;
A
#
# COMPACT_ATOMS: atom_id res chain seq x y z
N GLU A 1 18.12 12.55 -28.05
CA GLU A 1 17.51 13.78 -28.60
C GLU A 1 16.83 14.63 -27.53
N PHE A 2 15.88 14.08 -26.76
CA PHE A 2 15.15 14.80 -25.70
C PHE A 2 16.05 15.61 -24.74
N ALA A 3 17.08 14.98 -24.16
CA ALA A 3 18.04 15.66 -23.28
C ALA A 3 18.89 16.72 -24.02
N GLN A 4 19.30 16.44 -25.27
CA GLN A 4 20.07 17.41 -26.07
C GLN A 4 19.29 18.69 -26.36
N ARG A 5 17.96 18.60 -26.57
CA ARG A 5 17.10 19.78 -26.73
C ARG A 5 17.08 20.64 -25.46
N HIS A 6 17.07 20.01 -24.29
CA HIS A 6 17.18 20.72 -23.00
C HIS A 6 18.56 21.38 -22.84
N ALA A 7 19.64 20.71 -23.26
CA ALA A 7 20.98 21.29 -23.24
C ALA A 7 21.06 22.57 -24.11
N THR A 8 20.53 22.51 -25.34
CA THR A 8 20.49 23.66 -26.24
C THR A 8 19.68 24.81 -25.63
N LEU A 9 18.49 24.53 -25.08
CA LEU A 9 17.66 25.55 -24.44
C LEU A 9 18.35 26.17 -23.21
N ALA A 10 19.01 25.36 -22.38
CA ALA A 10 19.74 25.87 -21.23
C ALA A 10 20.86 26.85 -21.64
N ARG A 11 21.60 26.56 -22.72
CA ARG A 11 22.60 27.51 -23.28
C ARG A 11 21.97 28.79 -23.82
N GLU A 12 20.83 28.69 -24.49
CA GLU A 12 20.08 29.85 -24.99
C GLU A 12 19.60 30.74 -23.84
N LEU A 13 19.13 30.14 -22.74
CA LEU A 13 18.74 30.89 -21.54
C LEU A 13 19.97 31.51 -20.85
N ALA A 14 21.10 30.80 -20.82
CA ALA A 14 22.35 31.29 -20.26
C ALA A 14 22.86 32.54 -20.99
N SER A 15 22.68 32.64 -22.32
CA SER A 15 23.09 33.81 -23.10
C SER A 15 22.16 35.02 -22.94
N ARG A 16 20.95 34.82 -22.38
CA ARG A 16 19.93 35.86 -22.18
C ARG A 16 19.85 36.39 -20.76
N THR A 17 20.37 35.66 -19.77
CA THR A 17 20.31 36.10 -18.37
C THR A 17 21.43 37.09 -18.04
N ASN A 18 21.08 38.13 -17.28
CA ASN A 18 22.04 39.10 -16.75
C ASN A 18 22.60 38.68 -15.38
N ASP A 19 21.98 37.69 -14.72
CA ASP A 19 22.46 37.12 -13.46
C ASP A 19 23.60 36.13 -13.72
N ALA A 20 24.77 36.42 -13.16
CA ALA A 20 25.97 35.61 -13.34
C ALA A 20 25.86 34.22 -12.71
N MET A 21 25.30 34.12 -11.50
CA MET A 21 25.11 32.84 -10.82
C MET A 21 24.14 31.96 -11.62
N ARG A 22 23.02 32.54 -12.06
CA ARG A 22 22.05 31.82 -12.88
C ARG A 22 22.61 31.38 -14.23
N ARG A 23 23.49 32.19 -14.83
CA ARG A 23 24.17 31.82 -16.08
C ARG A 23 25.04 30.58 -15.89
N ASP A 24 25.82 30.53 -14.82
CA ASP A 24 26.72 29.42 -14.52
C ASP A 24 25.92 28.14 -14.23
N GLU A 25 24.81 28.24 -13.48
CA GLU A 25 23.86 27.14 -13.29
C GLU A 25 23.31 26.60 -14.62
N LEU A 26 22.89 27.48 -15.53
CA LEU A 26 22.32 27.08 -16.83
C LEU A 26 23.37 26.42 -17.74
N LEU A 27 24.62 26.89 -17.69
CA LEU A 27 25.72 26.25 -18.41
C LEU A 27 26.04 24.87 -17.84
N ALA A 28 26.04 24.72 -16.51
CA ALA A 28 26.18 23.42 -15.86
C ALA A 28 25.04 22.45 -16.23
N ILE A 29 23.79 22.92 -16.19
CA ILE A 29 22.61 22.16 -16.64
C ILE A 29 22.79 21.70 -18.09
N ALA A 30 23.30 22.59 -18.97
CA ALA A 30 23.54 22.23 -20.36
C ALA A 30 24.55 21.08 -20.48
N GLU A 31 25.71 21.16 -19.83
CA GLU A 31 26.71 20.08 -19.85
C GLU A 31 26.13 18.75 -19.34
N ILE A 32 25.40 18.81 -18.23
CA ILE A 32 24.75 17.62 -17.64
C ILE A 32 23.78 17.00 -18.65
N CYS A 33 22.94 17.81 -19.31
CA CYS A 33 21.95 17.33 -20.27
C CYS A 33 22.57 16.75 -21.56
N GLU A 34 23.80 17.12 -21.90
CA GLU A 34 24.56 16.49 -22.99
C GLU A 34 25.12 15.13 -22.59
N ARG A 35 25.39 14.94 -21.29
CA ARG A 35 25.93 13.70 -20.75
C ARG A 35 24.83 12.67 -20.53
N VAL A 36 23.81 13.00 -19.73
CA VAL A 36 22.76 12.06 -19.28
C VAL A 36 21.43 12.32 -19.99
N PRO A 37 20.63 11.26 -20.30
CA PRO A 37 20.84 9.86 -19.96
C PRO A 37 21.61 9.06 -21.03
N ALA A 38 22.19 9.73 -22.04
CA ALA A 38 22.87 9.05 -23.15
C ALA A 38 24.13 8.28 -22.72
N LYS A 39 24.80 8.74 -21.67
CA LYS A 39 25.98 8.11 -21.06
C LYS A 39 25.75 7.94 -19.55
N PRO A 40 26.49 7.04 -18.88
CA PRO A 40 26.43 6.92 -17.43
C PRO A 40 26.78 8.24 -16.74
N ALA A 41 26.04 8.56 -15.67
CA ALA A 41 26.35 9.68 -14.79
C ALA A 41 27.74 9.54 -14.17
N ARG A 42 28.39 10.67 -13.91
CA ARG A 42 29.72 10.80 -13.31
C ARG A 42 29.65 11.45 -11.94
N THR A 43 28.67 12.32 -11.73
CA THR A 43 28.46 13.11 -10.52
C THR A 43 27.06 12.85 -9.96
N PHE A 44 26.82 13.27 -8.72
CA PHE A 44 25.53 13.22 -8.06
C PHE A 44 24.48 14.04 -8.82
N TYR A 45 24.85 15.23 -9.31
CA TYR A 45 23.94 16.07 -10.09
C TYR A 45 23.56 15.38 -11.42
N GLU A 46 24.52 14.80 -12.13
CA GLU A 46 24.21 14.02 -13.34
C GLU A 46 23.29 12.82 -13.03
N ALA A 47 23.49 12.15 -11.89
CA ALA A 47 22.65 11.02 -11.49
C ALA A 47 21.21 11.45 -11.18
N VAL A 48 21.03 12.55 -10.44
CA VAL A 48 19.72 13.14 -10.12
C VAL A 48 18.99 13.58 -11.40
N GLN A 49 19.67 14.25 -12.32
CA GLN A 49 19.09 14.67 -13.60
C GLN A 49 18.70 13.48 -14.47
N CYS A 50 19.52 12.41 -14.46
CA CYS A 50 19.24 11.17 -15.19
C CYS A 50 17.93 10.53 -14.72
N ILE A 51 17.71 10.45 -13.40
CA ILE A 51 16.45 9.93 -12.83
C ILE A 51 15.26 10.72 -13.36
N TRP A 52 15.31 12.05 -13.30
CA TRP A 52 14.21 12.89 -13.78
C TRP A 52 13.91 12.64 -15.26
N PHE A 53 14.91 12.63 -16.14
CA PHE A 53 14.69 12.40 -17.57
C PHE A 53 14.17 11.01 -17.89
N VAL A 54 14.73 9.97 -17.27
CA VAL A 54 14.29 8.59 -17.47
C VAL A 54 12.85 8.43 -16.99
N HIS A 55 12.54 8.97 -15.81
CA HIS A 55 11.20 8.94 -15.25
C HIS A 55 10.19 9.66 -16.15
N ASP A 56 10.47 10.89 -16.59
CA ASP A 56 9.57 11.65 -17.46
C ASP A 56 9.28 10.91 -18.78
N VAL A 57 10.29 10.30 -19.42
CA VAL A 57 10.08 9.52 -20.64
C VAL A 57 9.28 8.25 -20.40
N GLN A 58 9.54 7.53 -19.30
CA GLN A 58 8.78 6.34 -18.92
C GLN A 58 7.30 6.68 -18.70
N GLU A 59 7.02 7.82 -18.07
CA GLU A 59 5.66 8.33 -17.87
C GLU A 59 4.94 8.58 -19.20
N GLN A 60 5.61 9.20 -20.17
CA GLN A 60 5.04 9.41 -21.50
C GLN A 60 4.72 8.09 -22.21
N GLU A 61 5.60 7.08 -22.11
CA GLU A 61 5.37 5.76 -22.70
C GLU A 61 4.13 5.07 -22.09
N MET A 62 3.89 5.27 -20.80
CA MET A 62 2.78 4.62 -20.07
C MET A 62 1.45 5.38 -20.16
N GLY A 63 1.34 6.37 -21.05
CA GLY A 63 0.09 7.12 -21.29
C GLY A 63 0.05 8.52 -20.67
N GLY A 64 1.19 9.06 -20.24
CA GLY A 64 1.31 10.40 -19.67
C GLY A 64 1.12 10.44 -18.15
N PRO A 65 0.96 11.65 -17.55
CA PRO A 65 0.85 11.83 -16.10
C PRO A 65 -0.53 11.39 -15.58
N GLY A 66 -0.80 10.08 -15.65
CA GLY A 66 -1.92 9.40 -15.00
C GLY A 66 -1.51 8.80 -13.65
N PRO A 67 -2.37 7.98 -13.02
CA PRO A 67 -2.03 7.22 -11.82
C PRO A 67 -1.10 6.05 -12.18
N THR A 68 0.16 6.37 -12.43
CA THR A 68 1.23 5.44 -12.76
C THR A 68 2.21 5.37 -11.59
N ALA A 69 2.26 4.20 -10.94
CA ALA A 69 3.09 3.91 -9.76
C ALA A 69 4.59 3.74 -10.07
N ASN A 70 5.16 4.58 -10.94
CA ASN A 70 6.57 4.51 -11.34
C ASN A 70 7.48 4.91 -10.19
N SER A 71 7.94 3.90 -9.46
CA SER A 71 8.64 4.08 -8.19
C SER A 71 10.16 4.09 -8.36
N PHE A 72 10.87 4.74 -7.43
CA PHE A 72 12.30 4.99 -7.51
C PHE A 72 13.14 3.87 -6.91
N GLY A 73 12.52 2.84 -6.34
CA GLY A 73 13.21 1.76 -5.65
C GLY A 73 14.05 2.29 -4.48
N ARG A 74 15.18 1.64 -4.22
CA ARG A 74 16.13 2.00 -3.15
C ARG A 74 17.01 3.18 -3.54
N ILE A 75 16.39 4.36 -3.61
CA ILE A 75 17.01 5.58 -4.13
C ILE A 75 18.23 6.01 -3.32
N ASP A 76 18.22 5.77 -2.01
CA ASP A 76 19.38 6.02 -1.16
C ASP A 76 20.58 5.14 -1.53
N GLN A 77 20.39 3.93 -2.07
CA GLN A 77 21.49 3.02 -2.35
C GLN A 77 22.21 3.34 -3.67
N TYR A 78 21.47 3.49 -4.78
CA TYR A 78 22.11 3.69 -6.08
C TYR A 78 22.58 5.13 -6.31
N LEU A 79 22.04 6.10 -5.58
CA LEU A 79 22.56 7.47 -5.58
C LEU A 79 23.72 7.67 -4.61
N TRP A 80 23.81 6.89 -3.53
CA TRP A 80 24.83 7.07 -2.49
C TRP A 80 26.25 7.07 -3.05
N ARG A 81 26.57 6.15 -3.96
CA ARG A 81 27.91 6.08 -4.58
C ARG A 81 28.35 7.42 -5.21
N TYR A 82 27.43 8.14 -5.85
CA TYR A 82 27.76 9.40 -6.51
C TYR A 82 27.89 10.54 -5.51
N LEU A 83 27.03 10.57 -4.49
CA LEU A 83 27.09 11.59 -3.45
C LEU A 83 28.37 11.42 -2.61
N GLU A 84 28.68 10.19 -2.21
CA GLU A 84 29.87 9.87 -1.43
C GLU A 84 31.15 10.26 -2.19
N ASP A 85 31.24 9.90 -3.48
CA ASP A 85 32.39 10.25 -4.32
C ASP A 85 32.53 11.76 -4.53
N ASP A 86 31.42 12.49 -4.70
CA ASP A 86 31.44 13.94 -4.88
C ASP A 86 31.78 14.69 -3.59
N LEU A 87 31.30 14.22 -2.43
CA LEU A 87 31.65 14.78 -1.13
C LEU A 87 33.13 14.57 -0.82
N ARG A 88 33.66 13.35 -1.05
CA ARG A 88 35.09 13.05 -0.83
C ARG A 88 36.01 13.86 -1.73
N ALA A 89 35.57 14.17 -2.94
CA ALA A 89 36.32 14.96 -3.90
C ALA A 89 36.00 16.47 -3.84
N GLU A 90 35.22 16.91 -2.84
CA GLU A 90 34.83 18.30 -2.63
C GLU A 90 34.16 18.95 -3.85
N ARG A 91 33.49 18.15 -4.69
CA ARG A 91 32.73 18.61 -5.87
C ARG A 91 31.36 19.16 -5.51
N ILE A 92 30.82 18.75 -4.36
CA ILE A 92 29.51 19.17 -3.87
C ILE A 92 29.54 19.33 -2.35
N THR A 93 28.72 20.24 -1.83
CA THR A 93 28.44 20.32 -0.39
C THR A 93 27.16 19.56 -0.04
N LEU A 94 26.93 19.30 1.25
CA LEU A 94 25.69 18.67 1.69
C LEU A 94 24.46 19.55 1.43
N GLU A 95 24.62 20.86 1.56
CA GLU A 95 23.56 21.84 1.29
C GLU A 95 23.14 21.79 -0.18
N HIS A 96 24.12 21.80 -1.11
CA HIS A 96 23.83 21.73 -2.53
C HIS A 96 23.24 20.36 -2.93
N ALA A 97 23.73 19.26 -2.34
CA ALA A 97 23.13 17.95 -2.56
C ALA A 97 21.65 17.90 -2.08
N CYS A 98 21.36 18.49 -0.92
CA CYS A 98 20.00 18.61 -0.39
C CYS A 98 19.10 19.45 -1.32
N GLU A 99 19.61 20.56 -1.85
CA GLU A 99 18.89 21.40 -2.81
C GLU A 99 18.54 20.63 -4.09
N LEU A 100 19.48 19.86 -4.65
CA LEU A 100 19.23 19.04 -5.84
C LEU A 100 18.14 17.99 -5.59
N LEU A 101 18.16 17.35 -4.41
CA LEU A 101 17.11 16.41 -4.00
C LEU A 101 15.77 17.12 -3.81
N ALA A 102 15.75 18.32 -3.23
CA ALA A 102 14.54 19.14 -3.09
C ALA A 102 13.94 19.50 -4.46
N CYS A 103 14.78 19.88 -5.42
CA CYS A 103 14.36 20.11 -6.81
C CYS A 103 13.78 18.84 -7.43
N LEU A 104 14.45 17.69 -7.27
CA LEU A 104 13.94 16.41 -7.76
C LEU A 104 12.57 16.08 -7.12
N TRP A 105 12.43 16.26 -5.81
CA TRP A 105 11.17 16.05 -5.10
C TRP A 105 10.06 16.94 -5.66
N ALA A 106 10.32 18.24 -5.83
CA ALA A 106 9.36 19.17 -6.39
C ALA A 106 8.97 18.81 -7.84
N LYS A 107 9.93 18.40 -8.67
CA LYS A 107 9.72 18.03 -10.07
C LYS A 107 8.89 16.75 -10.23
N LEU A 108 9.10 15.80 -9.33
CA LEU A 108 8.38 14.53 -9.30
C LEU A 108 7.01 14.64 -8.62
N HIS A 109 6.72 15.73 -7.90
CA HIS A 109 5.48 15.84 -7.11
C HIS A 109 4.25 15.92 -8.02
N ARG A 110 3.23 15.16 -7.63
CA ARG A 110 1.91 15.10 -8.26
C ARG A 110 0.83 15.30 -7.20
N ASN A 111 -0.34 15.78 -7.61
CA ASN A 111 -1.50 15.86 -6.73
C ASN A 111 -1.92 14.45 -6.23
N TYR A 112 -1.69 13.42 -7.06
CA TYR A 112 -1.77 12.01 -6.69
C TYR A 112 -0.37 11.39 -6.87
N ASP A 113 0.35 11.14 -5.77
CA ASP A 113 1.73 10.63 -5.78
C ASP A 113 1.80 9.24 -5.12
N ASP A 114 1.74 8.21 -5.96
CA ASP A 114 2.00 6.80 -5.63
C ASP A 114 3.41 6.37 -6.08
N GLN A 115 4.35 7.30 -6.25
CA GLN A 115 5.70 7.01 -6.69
C GLN A 115 6.62 6.78 -5.49
N HIS A 116 6.87 5.51 -5.17
CA HIS A 116 7.53 5.16 -3.93
C HIS A 116 9.05 5.37 -3.98
N ALA A 117 9.59 6.09 -3.00
CA ALA A 117 11.01 6.12 -2.70
C ALA A 117 11.31 5.24 -1.47
N MET A 118 12.28 4.33 -1.57
CA MET A 118 12.65 3.42 -0.50
C MET A 118 14.01 3.78 0.08
N VAL A 119 14.13 3.77 1.41
CA VAL A 119 15.40 3.96 2.14
C VAL A 119 15.63 2.89 3.21
N GLY A 120 16.89 2.72 3.63
CA GLY A 120 17.29 1.79 4.70
C GLY A 120 17.27 0.32 4.26
N GLY A 121 17.10 -0.59 5.22
CA GLY A 121 17.15 -2.04 5.04
C GLY A 121 18.56 -2.59 4.95
N VAL A 122 18.73 -3.81 4.43
CA VAL A 122 20.04 -4.47 4.33
C VAL A 122 20.69 -4.40 2.94
N ASN A 123 22.02 -4.52 2.87
CA ASN A 123 22.79 -4.62 1.63
C ASN A 123 22.71 -6.06 1.03
N GLU A 124 23.46 -6.34 -0.03
CA GLU A 124 23.47 -7.68 -0.65
C GLU A 124 24.01 -8.79 0.27
N TYR A 125 24.89 -8.45 1.21
CA TYR A 125 25.54 -9.34 2.18
C TYR A 125 24.69 -9.55 3.44
N GLY A 126 23.75 -8.65 3.72
CA GLY A 126 22.85 -8.71 4.87
C GLY A 126 23.19 -7.71 5.97
N ASP A 127 24.21 -6.87 5.79
CA ASP A 127 24.51 -5.80 6.74
C ASP A 127 23.55 -4.64 6.55
N ASP A 128 23.36 -3.82 7.59
CA ASP A 128 22.60 -2.58 7.49
C ASP A 128 23.12 -1.71 6.33
N ALA A 129 22.20 -1.14 5.56
CA ALA A 129 22.49 -0.32 4.40
C ALA A 129 22.15 1.16 4.62
N THR A 130 21.89 1.56 5.86
CA THR A 130 21.62 2.95 6.20
C THR A 130 22.87 3.79 5.92
N ASN A 131 22.70 4.89 5.20
CA ASN A 131 23.76 5.82 4.87
C ASN A 131 23.27 7.27 5.00
N LEU A 132 24.15 8.26 4.85
CA LEU A 132 23.79 9.67 5.04
C LEU A 132 22.62 10.10 4.12
N LEU A 133 22.54 9.56 2.90
CA LEU A 133 21.44 9.87 1.99
C LEU A 133 20.09 9.33 2.50
N SER A 134 20.07 8.20 3.22
CA SER A 134 18.87 7.68 3.89
C SER A 134 18.29 8.72 4.87
N TYR A 135 19.14 9.35 5.69
CA TYR A 135 18.73 10.40 6.63
C TYR A 135 18.31 11.69 5.91
N MET A 136 19.09 12.11 4.89
CA MET A 136 18.79 13.32 4.12
C MET A 136 17.40 13.27 3.48
N LEU A 137 17.01 12.12 2.91
CA LEU A 137 15.71 11.95 2.27
C LEU A 137 14.54 11.99 3.27
N LEU A 138 14.71 11.45 4.48
CA LEU A 138 13.71 11.55 5.55
C LEU A 138 13.54 13.00 6.03
N GLN A 139 14.65 13.72 6.23
CA GLN A 139 14.63 15.13 6.62
C GLN A 139 14.03 16.01 5.52
N LEU A 140 14.36 15.74 4.25
CA LEU A 140 13.79 16.44 3.11
C LEU A 140 12.27 16.30 3.08
N THR A 141 11.75 15.08 3.21
CA THR A 141 10.29 14.83 3.28
C THR A 141 9.64 15.62 4.41
N ARG A 142 10.27 15.63 5.60
CA ARG A 142 9.78 16.38 6.76
C ARG A 142 9.74 17.90 6.51
N GLN A 143 10.77 18.45 5.88
CA GLN A 143 10.90 19.89 5.65
C GLN A 143 10.00 20.38 4.51
N MET A 144 9.96 19.65 3.40
CA MET A 144 9.17 20.05 2.23
C MET A 144 7.66 19.96 2.50
N ARG A 145 7.22 19.05 3.37
CA ARG A 145 5.80 18.80 3.67
C ARG A 145 4.95 18.56 2.41
N ILE A 146 5.59 18.00 1.39
CA ILE A 146 4.96 17.56 0.16
C ILE A 146 4.55 16.09 0.37
N PRO A 147 3.24 15.76 0.27
CA PRO A 147 2.80 14.37 0.37
C PRO A 147 3.42 13.55 -0.77
N ARG A 148 4.34 12.66 -0.43
CA ARG A 148 4.96 11.68 -1.33
C ARG A 148 5.10 10.35 -0.61
N ALA A 149 4.90 9.24 -1.33
CA ALA A 149 5.25 7.92 -0.84
C ALA A 149 6.77 7.79 -0.59
N ILE A 150 7.15 7.75 0.67
CA ILE A 150 8.47 7.31 1.12
C ILE A 150 8.29 6.17 2.11
N GLY A 151 9.13 5.16 1.99
CA GLY A 151 9.15 4.04 2.92
C GLY A 151 10.52 3.80 3.50
N VAL A 152 10.52 3.14 4.65
CA VAL A 152 11.70 2.77 5.42
C VAL A 152 11.70 1.26 5.58
N ARG A 153 12.76 0.61 5.11
CA ARG A 153 13.03 -0.80 5.40
C ARG A 153 13.72 -0.92 6.75
N VAL A 154 13.26 -1.84 7.58
CA VAL A 154 13.73 -2.07 8.94
C VAL A 154 13.98 -3.57 9.13
N HIS A 155 15.07 -3.89 9.80
CA HIS A 155 15.42 -5.23 10.27
C HIS A 155 15.77 -5.17 11.76
N GLU A 156 15.91 -6.33 12.39
CA GLU A 156 16.30 -6.44 13.82
C GLU A 156 17.55 -5.61 14.18
N GLY A 157 18.51 -5.54 13.27
CA GLY A 157 19.78 -4.81 13.45
C GLY A 157 19.78 -3.35 12.97
N SER A 158 18.64 -2.77 12.61
CA SER A 158 18.60 -1.38 12.12
C SER A 158 19.05 -0.38 13.21
N PRO A 159 19.87 0.64 12.87
CA PRO A 159 20.37 1.62 13.83
C PRO A 159 19.25 2.36 14.58
N ASP A 160 19.41 2.52 15.89
CA ASP A 160 18.40 3.13 16.74
C ASP A 160 18.13 4.60 16.38
N ASP A 161 19.17 5.34 16.01
CA ASP A 161 19.10 6.73 15.57
C ASP A 161 18.35 6.85 14.23
N PHE A 162 18.54 5.91 13.30
CA PHE A 162 17.79 5.88 12.05
C PHE A 162 16.30 5.64 12.27
N ILE A 163 15.96 4.68 13.15
CA ILE A 163 14.57 4.43 13.53
C ILE A 163 13.98 5.68 14.20
N GLN A 164 14.71 6.33 15.11
CA GLN A 164 14.25 7.58 15.73
C GLN A 164 13.95 8.64 14.68
N VAL A 165 14.86 8.90 13.73
CA VAL A 165 14.65 9.87 12.65
C VAL A 165 13.41 9.53 11.81
N ALA A 166 13.23 8.26 11.44
CA ALA A 166 12.06 7.85 10.67
C ALA A 166 10.74 8.02 11.46
N THR A 167 10.74 7.68 12.75
CA THR A 167 9.56 7.85 13.62
C THR A 167 9.26 9.32 13.94
N ASP A 168 10.27 10.19 13.99
CA ASP A 168 10.09 11.64 14.07
C ASP A 168 9.34 12.18 12.85
N VAL A 169 9.64 11.67 11.65
CA VAL A 169 8.88 12.03 10.45
C VAL A 169 7.43 11.56 10.56
N ALA A 170 7.20 10.32 11.01
CA ALA A 170 5.84 9.79 11.23
C ALA A 170 5.04 10.63 12.24
N ALA A 171 5.68 11.05 13.34
CA ALA A 171 5.08 11.87 14.38
C ALA A 171 4.64 13.27 13.90
N THR A 172 5.12 13.74 12.75
CA THR A 172 4.72 15.04 12.19
C THR A 172 3.29 15.09 11.65
N GLY A 173 2.64 13.92 11.46
CA GLY A 173 1.28 13.83 10.92
C GLY A 173 1.21 13.94 9.40
N LEU A 174 2.32 13.81 8.67
CA LEU A 174 2.32 13.80 7.19
C LEU A 174 1.82 12.47 6.58
N GLY A 175 1.54 11.46 7.41
CA GLY A 175 1.18 10.11 6.96
C GLY A 175 2.34 9.37 6.29
N VAL A 176 3.59 9.72 6.59
CA VAL A 176 4.80 9.12 6.05
C VAL A 176 5.88 9.08 7.13
N PRO A 177 6.87 8.17 7.06
CA PRO A 177 7.02 7.11 6.07
C PRO A 177 6.09 5.92 6.33
N SER A 178 6.04 4.98 5.38
CA SER A 178 5.61 3.60 5.66
C SER A 178 6.80 2.75 6.04
N PHE A 179 6.61 1.79 6.93
CA PHE A 179 7.68 0.91 7.39
C PHE A 179 7.48 -0.49 6.85
N PHE A 180 8.57 -1.16 6.48
CA PHE A 180 8.59 -2.50 5.91
C PHE A 180 9.62 -3.37 6.63
N ASN A 181 9.21 -4.58 7.01
CA ASN A 181 10.00 -5.51 7.79
C ASN A 181 10.81 -6.45 6.89
N ASP A 182 12.13 -6.22 6.84
CA ASP A 182 13.06 -7.03 6.06
C ASP A 182 13.07 -8.49 6.54
N ASP A 183 12.95 -8.73 7.85
CA ASP A 183 12.98 -10.08 8.42
C ASP A 183 11.78 -10.94 7.95
N VAL A 184 10.68 -10.28 7.57
CA VAL A 184 9.50 -10.91 6.97
C VAL A 184 9.64 -10.98 5.44
N PHE A 185 9.85 -9.86 4.76
CA PHE A 185 9.81 -9.83 3.30
C PHE A 185 10.98 -10.52 2.63
N VAL A 186 12.20 -10.41 3.16
CA VAL A 186 13.37 -11.11 2.59
C VAL A 186 13.19 -12.62 2.72
N HIS A 187 12.72 -13.10 3.87
CA HIS A 187 12.39 -14.51 4.10
C HIS A 187 11.29 -14.98 3.12
N ALA A 188 10.18 -14.25 3.07
CA ALA A 188 9.03 -14.57 2.25
C ALA A 188 9.35 -14.64 0.75
N LEU A 189 10.17 -13.72 0.23
CA LEU A 189 10.66 -13.76 -1.15
C LEU A 189 11.58 -14.96 -1.40
N THR A 190 12.45 -15.28 -0.43
CA THR A 190 13.38 -16.41 -0.54
C THR A 190 12.65 -17.75 -0.56
N GLU A 191 11.63 -17.93 0.28
CA GLU A 191 10.75 -19.12 0.28
C GLU A 191 10.04 -19.33 -1.06
N ARG A 192 9.82 -18.25 -1.82
CA ARG A 192 9.25 -18.31 -3.17
C ARG A 192 10.27 -18.56 -4.28
N GLY A 193 11.52 -18.84 -3.93
CA GLY A 193 12.58 -19.18 -4.87
C GLY A 193 13.35 -17.98 -5.43
N ILE A 194 13.16 -16.78 -4.86
CA ILE A 194 14.03 -15.64 -5.19
C ILE A 194 15.38 -15.83 -4.47
N PRO A 195 16.51 -15.76 -5.18
CA PRO A 195 17.82 -15.85 -4.53
C PRO A 195 17.96 -14.81 -3.42
N LEU A 196 18.49 -15.19 -2.26
CA LEU A 196 18.60 -14.33 -1.07
C LEU A 196 19.21 -12.95 -1.39
N LYS A 197 20.27 -12.92 -2.19
CA LYS A 197 20.92 -11.69 -2.66
C LYS A 197 19.95 -10.75 -3.39
N ALA A 198 19.06 -11.29 -4.22
CA ALA A 198 18.04 -10.51 -4.92
C ALA A 198 16.90 -10.12 -3.97
N ALA A 199 16.45 -11.03 -3.11
CA ALA A 199 15.40 -10.78 -2.12
C ALA A 199 15.78 -9.61 -1.19
N ARG A 200 17.02 -9.55 -0.72
CA ARG A 200 17.56 -8.43 0.08
C ARG A 200 17.50 -7.07 -0.60
N ASN A 201 17.38 -7.04 -1.93
CA ASN A 201 17.29 -5.81 -2.71
C ASN A 201 15.85 -5.43 -3.09
N TYR A 202 14.84 -6.00 -2.44
CA TYR A 202 13.45 -5.62 -2.69
C TYR A 202 13.21 -4.13 -2.41
N ALA A 203 12.22 -3.58 -3.09
CA ALA A 203 11.66 -2.28 -2.81
C ALA A 203 10.15 -2.32 -2.99
N VAL A 204 9.51 -1.21 -2.65
CA VAL A 204 8.07 -1.03 -2.85
C VAL A 204 7.85 -0.31 -4.17
N VAL A 205 6.84 -0.76 -4.90
CA VAL A 205 6.23 -0.01 -6.00
C VAL A 205 4.86 0.47 -5.55
N GLY A 206 4.49 1.70 -5.87
CA GLY A 206 3.16 2.18 -5.54
C GLY A 206 2.97 2.35 -4.03
N CYS A 207 1.98 1.62 -3.54
CA CYS A 207 1.47 1.74 -2.19
C CYS A 207 2.28 0.90 -1.20
N VAL A 208 2.28 -0.41 -1.40
CA VAL A 208 2.87 -1.42 -0.50
C VAL A 208 3.45 -2.62 -1.25
N GLU A 209 3.39 -2.60 -2.58
CA GLU A 209 3.61 -3.79 -3.37
C GLU A 209 5.09 -4.10 -3.53
N ILE A 210 5.47 -5.34 -3.20
CA ILE A 210 6.87 -5.74 -3.13
C ILE A 210 7.37 -6.14 -4.52
N MET A 211 8.44 -5.50 -4.97
CA MET A 211 9.09 -5.77 -6.25
C MET A 211 10.61 -5.82 -6.12
N LEU A 212 11.26 -6.35 -7.16
CA LEU A 212 12.72 -6.36 -7.32
C LEU A 212 13.11 -5.31 -8.38
N PRO A 213 13.67 -4.16 -7.98
CA PRO A 213 13.97 -3.05 -8.90
C PRO A 213 14.81 -3.49 -10.11
N GLY A 214 14.42 -3.02 -11.30
CA GLY A 214 15.14 -3.21 -12.56
C GLY A 214 15.23 -4.65 -13.07
N CYS A 215 14.57 -5.62 -12.45
CA CYS A 215 14.64 -7.02 -12.88
C CYS A 215 13.34 -7.82 -12.70
N SER A 216 12.27 -7.19 -12.21
CA SER A 216 10.96 -7.82 -12.11
C SER A 216 9.92 -7.10 -12.95
N ALA A 217 9.00 -7.87 -13.52
CA ALA A 217 7.78 -7.38 -14.16
C ALA A 217 6.60 -7.67 -13.22
N GLY A 218 6.16 -6.65 -12.48
CA GLY A 218 5.06 -6.75 -11.54
C GLY A 218 3.76 -6.25 -12.14
N ARG A 219 2.76 -7.12 -12.24
CA ARG A 219 1.35 -6.69 -12.32
C ARG A 219 0.80 -6.67 -10.90
N THR A 220 1.19 -5.65 -10.14
CA THR A 220 1.07 -5.67 -8.67
C THR A 220 -0.36 -5.57 -8.17
N MET A 221 -1.22 -4.82 -8.87
CA MET A 221 -2.65 -4.77 -8.62
C MET A 221 -3.43 -5.50 -9.72
N GLY A 222 -3.40 -6.83 -9.70
CA GLY A 222 -4.35 -7.61 -10.48
C GLY A 222 -5.77 -7.48 -9.93
N HIS A 223 -6.67 -8.35 -10.40
CA HIS A 223 -8.07 -8.33 -9.98
C HIS A 223 -8.21 -8.52 -8.45
N GLY A 224 -8.99 -7.63 -7.83
CA GLY A 224 -9.27 -7.63 -6.39
C GLY A 224 -10.56 -8.34 -6.02
N ILE A 225 -10.59 -8.90 -4.81
CA ILE A 225 -11.68 -9.70 -4.25
C ILE A 225 -12.30 -8.92 -3.09
N ASN A 226 -13.63 -8.74 -3.15
CA ASN A 226 -14.41 -8.20 -2.04
C ASN A 226 -14.85 -9.35 -1.13
N THR A 227 -14.13 -9.54 -0.02
CA THR A 227 -14.40 -10.63 0.93
C THR A 227 -15.75 -10.44 1.63
N ALA A 228 -16.15 -9.20 1.89
CA ALA A 228 -17.44 -8.87 2.50
C ALA A 228 -18.60 -9.29 1.59
N LYS A 229 -18.45 -9.12 0.27
CA LYS A 229 -19.42 -9.61 -0.72
C LYS A 229 -19.50 -11.13 -0.71
N CYS A 230 -18.40 -11.85 -0.49
CA CYS A 230 -18.43 -13.30 -0.40
C CYS A 230 -19.28 -13.77 0.80
N LEU A 231 -19.22 -13.06 1.94
CA LEU A 231 -20.09 -13.34 3.08
C LEU A 231 -21.57 -13.04 2.78
N GLU A 232 -21.87 -11.91 2.15
CA GLU A 232 -23.23 -11.60 1.70
C GLU A 232 -23.81 -12.72 0.82
N LEU A 233 -23.03 -13.17 -0.16
CA LEU A 233 -23.46 -14.20 -1.10
C LEU A 233 -23.65 -15.55 -0.41
N ALA A 234 -22.79 -15.93 0.53
CA ALA A 234 -22.96 -17.15 1.32
C ALA A 234 -24.24 -17.12 2.16
N LEU A 235 -24.63 -15.94 2.66
CA LEU A 235 -25.86 -15.72 3.42
C LEU A 235 -27.07 -15.42 2.54
N ASN A 236 -26.97 -15.65 1.22
CA ASN A 236 -28.06 -15.48 0.28
C ASN A 236 -27.99 -16.46 -0.90
N ASP A 237 -27.48 -17.68 -0.67
CA ASP A 237 -27.41 -18.75 -1.67
C ASP A 237 -26.74 -18.34 -3.00
N GLY A 238 -25.68 -17.53 -2.92
CA GLY A 238 -24.94 -17.00 -4.07
C GLY A 238 -25.62 -15.83 -4.80
N ARG A 239 -26.74 -15.32 -4.30
CA ARG A 239 -27.45 -14.17 -4.90
C ARG A 239 -27.07 -12.85 -4.26
N CYS A 240 -26.85 -11.85 -5.09
CA CYS A 240 -26.66 -10.47 -4.63
C CYS A 240 -27.93 -9.98 -3.91
N MET A 241 -27.83 -9.49 -2.68
CA MET A 241 -28.99 -8.95 -1.95
C MET A 241 -29.53 -7.65 -2.57
N LEU A 242 -28.69 -6.92 -3.33
CA LEU A 242 -29.07 -5.65 -3.95
C LEU A 242 -29.77 -5.83 -5.31
N THR A 243 -29.33 -6.80 -6.11
CA THR A 243 -29.82 -7.01 -7.49
C THR A 243 -30.59 -8.31 -7.67
N ASN A 244 -30.55 -9.21 -6.69
CA ASN A 244 -31.10 -10.58 -6.74
C ASN A 244 -30.48 -11.50 -7.81
N GLU A 245 -29.45 -11.04 -8.52
CA GLU A 245 -28.72 -11.80 -9.52
C GLU A 245 -27.88 -12.91 -8.87
N GLN A 246 -27.82 -14.07 -9.52
CA GLN A 246 -26.94 -15.17 -9.12
C GLN A 246 -25.51 -14.83 -9.54
N LEU A 247 -24.69 -14.34 -8.60
CA LEU A 247 -23.31 -13.94 -8.87
C LEU A 247 -22.31 -15.05 -8.52
N GLY A 248 -22.57 -15.78 -7.44
CA GLY A 248 -21.71 -16.86 -6.95
C GLY A 248 -22.40 -18.22 -6.98
N PRO A 249 -21.69 -19.30 -6.62
CA PRO A 249 -22.27 -20.64 -6.51
C PRO A 249 -23.42 -20.70 -5.50
N GLN A 250 -24.35 -21.62 -5.72
CA GLN A 250 -25.37 -21.94 -4.72
C GLN A 250 -24.72 -22.64 -3.52
N THR A 251 -25.04 -22.17 -2.32
CA THR A 251 -24.47 -22.63 -1.05
C THR A 251 -25.53 -23.22 -0.11
N GLY A 252 -26.78 -23.28 -0.55
CA GLY A 252 -27.92 -23.76 0.22
C GLY A 252 -28.69 -22.64 0.91
N ASP A 253 -29.80 -23.01 1.56
CA ASP A 253 -30.61 -22.07 2.34
C ASP A 253 -29.89 -21.73 3.66
N PRO A 254 -29.39 -20.50 3.84
CA PRO A 254 -28.62 -20.11 5.02
C PRO A 254 -29.45 -20.14 6.31
N MET A 255 -30.79 -20.13 6.21
CA MET A 255 -31.66 -20.28 7.38
C MET A 255 -31.63 -21.69 7.97
N ARG A 256 -31.09 -22.68 7.24
CA ARG A 256 -31.01 -24.09 7.63
C ARG A 256 -29.61 -24.54 8.08
N PHE A 257 -28.63 -23.64 8.12
CA PHE A 257 -27.30 -23.96 8.62
C PHE A 257 -27.38 -24.28 10.12
N GLU A 258 -26.90 -25.47 10.51
CA GLU A 258 -27.01 -26.02 11.87
C GLU A 258 -25.76 -25.73 12.70
N THR A 259 -24.62 -25.51 12.03
CA THR A 259 -23.32 -25.26 12.66
C THR A 259 -22.64 -24.02 12.08
N PHE A 260 -21.66 -23.48 12.82
CA PHE A 260 -20.79 -22.43 12.28
C PHE A 260 -19.97 -22.91 11.09
N ASP A 261 -19.59 -24.19 11.07
CA ASP A 261 -18.83 -24.77 9.97
C ASP A 261 -19.63 -24.74 8.67
N ASP A 262 -20.95 -24.98 8.70
CA ASP A 262 -21.82 -24.83 7.52
C ASP A 262 -21.73 -23.41 6.93
N VAL A 263 -21.78 -22.39 7.79
CA VAL A 263 -21.64 -20.98 7.38
C VAL A 263 -20.26 -20.71 6.79
N PHE A 264 -19.21 -21.22 7.44
CA PHE A 264 -17.85 -20.97 7.04
C PHE A 264 -17.48 -21.70 5.74
N GLU A 265 -17.98 -22.92 5.51
CA GLU A 265 -17.84 -23.63 4.24
C GLU A 265 -18.59 -22.93 3.11
N ALA A 266 -19.82 -22.45 3.35
CA ALA A 266 -20.54 -21.64 2.37
C ALA A 266 -19.75 -20.38 1.99
N PHE A 267 -19.18 -19.69 2.98
CA PHE A 267 -18.31 -18.53 2.75
C PHE A 267 -17.04 -18.89 1.94
N LYS A 268 -16.33 -19.96 2.32
CA LYS A 268 -15.13 -20.41 1.61
C LYS A 268 -15.43 -20.76 0.16
N MET A 269 -16.58 -21.38 -0.11
CA MET A 269 -17.01 -21.69 -1.48
C MET A 269 -17.17 -20.43 -2.34
N GLN A 270 -17.76 -19.37 -1.79
CA GLN A 270 -17.84 -18.07 -2.47
C GLN A 270 -16.44 -17.47 -2.69
N LEU A 271 -15.62 -17.43 -1.64
CA LEU A 271 -14.28 -16.86 -1.69
C LEU A 271 -13.38 -17.59 -2.72
N GLU A 272 -13.45 -18.92 -2.76
CA GLU A 272 -12.72 -19.75 -3.71
C GLU A 272 -13.14 -19.46 -5.15
N TYR A 273 -14.46 -19.38 -5.41
CA TYR A 273 -15.00 -19.07 -6.73
C TYR A 273 -14.49 -17.72 -7.25
N PHE A 274 -14.61 -16.65 -6.46
CA PHE A 274 -14.18 -15.32 -6.89
C PHE A 274 -12.65 -15.18 -6.97
N THR A 275 -11.90 -15.90 -6.12
CA THR A 275 -10.43 -15.93 -6.21
C THR A 275 -9.99 -16.60 -7.51
N LYS A 276 -10.58 -17.74 -7.88
CA LYS A 276 -10.30 -18.41 -9.16
C LYS A 276 -10.73 -17.57 -10.37
N LEU A 277 -11.86 -16.87 -10.27
CA LEU A 277 -12.30 -15.94 -11.31
C LEU A 277 -11.30 -14.80 -11.51
N ALA A 278 -10.79 -14.21 -10.42
CA ALA A 278 -9.76 -13.18 -10.46
C ALA A 278 -8.45 -13.69 -11.08
N LEU A 279 -8.01 -14.90 -10.72
CA LEU A 279 -6.84 -15.55 -11.32
C LEU A 279 -7.01 -15.73 -12.83
N ASN A 280 -8.15 -16.25 -13.28
CA ASN A 280 -8.44 -16.44 -14.70
C ASN A 280 -8.51 -15.11 -15.47
N ALA A 281 -9.13 -14.08 -14.89
CA ALA A 281 -9.19 -12.75 -15.50
C ALA A 281 -7.78 -12.14 -15.66
N ASN A 282 -6.89 -12.34 -14.68
CA ASN A 282 -5.50 -11.92 -14.82
C ASN A 282 -4.79 -12.69 -15.94
N ILE A 283 -4.95 -14.02 -16.03
CA ILE A 283 -4.38 -14.86 -17.11
C ILE A 283 -4.80 -14.35 -18.49
N GLU A 284 -6.08 -14.03 -18.67
CA GLU A 284 -6.57 -13.50 -19.95
C GLU A 284 -6.03 -12.10 -20.25
N ALA A 285 -5.86 -11.23 -19.24
CA ALA A 285 -5.17 -9.96 -19.40
C ALA A 285 -3.71 -10.16 -19.84
N GLU A 286 -3.00 -11.15 -19.28
CA GLU A 286 -1.62 -11.47 -19.69
C GLU A 286 -1.53 -11.98 -21.13
N ARG A 287 -2.57 -12.68 -21.61
CA ARG A 287 -2.65 -13.16 -23.00
C ARG A 287 -2.87 -12.02 -23.98
N TYR A 288 -3.67 -11.04 -23.58
CA TYR A 288 -4.03 -9.89 -24.40
C TYR A 288 -2.89 -8.86 -24.48
N GLN A 289 -2.34 -8.45 -23.34
CA GLN A 289 -1.46 -7.27 -23.24
C GLN A 289 -0.27 -7.29 -24.23
N PRO A 290 0.54 -8.36 -24.37
CA PRO A 290 1.70 -8.38 -25.26
C PRO A 290 1.42 -8.08 -26.73
N ARG A 291 0.17 -8.26 -27.17
CA ARG A 291 -0.27 -8.07 -28.56
C ARG A 291 -0.77 -6.66 -28.85
N HIS A 292 -1.07 -5.89 -27.79
CA HIS A 292 -1.77 -4.62 -27.93
C HIS A 292 -1.09 -3.46 -27.19
N ILE A 293 -0.34 -3.74 -26.12
CA ILE A 293 0.30 -2.75 -25.26
C ILE A 293 1.69 -3.26 -24.91
N GLN A 294 2.72 -2.61 -25.45
CA GLN A 294 4.13 -2.92 -25.24
C GLN A 294 4.84 -1.69 -24.68
N PHE A 295 5.91 -1.91 -23.93
CA PHE A 295 6.68 -0.86 -23.27
C PHE A 295 8.16 -1.00 -23.63
N PRO A 296 8.57 -0.67 -24.86
CA PRO A 296 9.94 -0.85 -25.33
C PRO A 296 10.98 -0.07 -24.51
N PHE A 297 10.67 1.15 -24.05
CA PHE A 297 11.57 1.95 -23.23
C PHE A 297 11.74 1.34 -21.84
N LEU A 298 10.65 1.00 -21.14
CA LEU A 298 10.72 0.29 -19.86
C LEU A 298 11.43 -1.07 -19.99
N SER A 299 11.18 -1.79 -21.09
CA SER A 299 11.86 -3.04 -21.41
C SER A 299 13.37 -2.86 -21.57
N ALA A 300 13.82 -1.79 -22.24
CA ALA A 300 15.24 -1.49 -22.39
C ALA A 300 15.93 -1.19 -21.06
N LEU A 301 15.19 -0.69 -20.06
CA LEU A 301 15.68 -0.41 -18.70
C LEU A 301 15.55 -1.59 -17.75
N THR A 302 14.92 -2.68 -18.17
CA THR A 302 14.70 -3.88 -17.36
C THR A 302 15.66 -4.98 -17.76
N ARG A 303 16.40 -5.52 -16.77
CA ARG A 303 17.37 -6.59 -16.99
C ARG A 303 16.70 -7.81 -17.64
N ASP A 304 17.47 -8.48 -18.48
CA ASP A 304 17.12 -9.69 -19.23
C ASP A 304 16.16 -9.48 -20.41
N CYS A 305 15.38 -8.38 -20.49
CA CYS A 305 14.46 -8.12 -21.61
C CYS A 305 15.18 -8.08 -22.97
N ILE A 306 16.30 -7.34 -23.04
CA ILE A 306 17.12 -7.23 -24.27
C ILE A 306 17.69 -8.60 -24.65
N GLN A 307 18.33 -9.29 -23.71
CA GLN A 307 18.96 -10.60 -23.97
C GLN A 307 17.93 -11.66 -24.41
N ARG A 308 16.71 -11.59 -23.87
CA ARG A 308 15.60 -12.48 -24.23
C ARG A 308 14.86 -12.06 -25.50
N ALA A 309 15.16 -10.88 -26.05
CA ALA A 309 14.43 -10.25 -27.16
C ALA A 309 12.91 -10.25 -26.91
N ARG A 310 12.50 -9.93 -25.68
CA ARG A 310 11.10 -9.93 -25.24
C ARG A 310 10.78 -8.67 -24.45
N ASP A 311 9.63 -8.09 -24.77
CA ASP A 311 9.05 -6.99 -23.99
C ASP A 311 8.69 -7.45 -22.56
N ILE A 312 8.72 -6.52 -21.61
CA ILE A 312 8.40 -6.74 -20.21
C ILE A 312 6.98 -7.30 -20.00
N THR A 313 6.03 -6.93 -20.86
CA THR A 313 4.66 -7.45 -20.83
C THR A 313 4.57 -8.91 -21.26
N ASN A 314 5.60 -9.43 -21.96
CA ASN A 314 5.68 -10.78 -22.51
C ASN A 314 6.79 -11.65 -21.87
N GLY A 315 7.08 -11.41 -20.59
CA GLY A 315 8.03 -12.21 -19.81
C GLY A 315 9.51 -11.90 -20.11
N GLY A 316 9.81 -10.69 -20.58
CA GLY A 316 11.20 -10.24 -20.78
C GLY A 316 12.00 -10.11 -19.49
N ALA A 317 11.37 -9.71 -18.37
CA ALA A 317 12.06 -9.50 -17.10
C ALA A 317 12.54 -10.82 -16.48
N ARG A 318 13.60 -10.74 -15.66
CA ARG A 318 14.14 -11.89 -14.94
C ARG A 318 13.12 -12.60 -14.07
N TYR A 319 12.37 -11.81 -13.30
CA TYR A 319 11.32 -12.28 -12.41
C TYR A 319 9.96 -11.72 -12.83
N ASP A 320 8.92 -12.50 -12.61
CA ASP A 320 7.57 -12.16 -13.07
C ASP A 320 6.55 -12.46 -11.97
N PHE A 321 5.76 -11.45 -11.63
CA PHE A 321 4.78 -11.53 -10.55
C PHE A 321 3.46 -10.90 -10.97
N THR A 322 2.36 -11.53 -10.55
CA THR A 322 1.03 -10.95 -10.67
C THR A 322 0.35 -11.00 -9.31
N GLY A 323 -0.01 -9.83 -8.79
CA GLY A 323 -0.73 -9.71 -7.53
C GLY A 323 -2.21 -10.05 -7.69
N VAL A 324 -2.76 -10.69 -6.68
CA VAL A 324 -4.22 -10.87 -6.51
C VAL A 324 -4.56 -10.23 -5.19
N ASN A 325 -5.54 -9.34 -5.14
CA ASN A 325 -5.80 -8.54 -3.94
C ASN A 325 -6.99 -9.10 -3.16
N LEU A 326 -6.86 -9.26 -1.85
CA LEU A 326 -7.98 -9.47 -0.94
C LEU A 326 -8.25 -8.18 -0.17
N SER A 327 -9.51 -7.76 -0.12
CA SER A 327 -9.99 -6.57 0.59
C SER A 327 -11.13 -6.92 1.56
N ASN A 328 -11.47 -5.99 2.46
CA ASN A 328 -12.65 -6.09 3.35
C ASN A 328 -12.59 -7.26 4.34
N LEU A 329 -11.37 -7.58 4.81
CA LEU A 329 -11.13 -8.69 5.74
C LEU A 329 -11.92 -8.51 7.03
N ALA A 330 -11.86 -7.31 7.63
CA ALA A 330 -12.51 -7.05 8.91
C ALA A 330 -14.02 -7.23 8.84
N ASP A 331 -14.68 -6.73 7.78
CA ASP A 331 -16.14 -6.86 7.64
C ASP A 331 -16.60 -8.32 7.57
N ALA A 332 -15.86 -9.16 6.83
CA ALA A 332 -16.14 -10.59 6.75
C ALA A 332 -15.84 -11.32 8.07
N ALA A 333 -14.68 -11.04 8.68
CA ALA A 333 -14.28 -11.65 9.95
C ALA A 333 -15.26 -11.30 11.08
N ASP A 334 -15.62 -10.02 11.20
CA ASP A 334 -16.57 -9.53 12.21
C ASP A 334 -17.98 -10.11 11.99
N GLY A 335 -18.42 -10.26 10.74
CA GLY A 335 -19.72 -10.83 10.42
C GLY A 335 -19.79 -12.32 10.74
N LEU A 336 -18.74 -13.07 10.41
CA LEU A 336 -18.61 -14.48 10.78
C LEU A 336 -18.53 -14.66 12.30
N ALA A 337 -17.75 -13.82 12.99
CA ALA A 337 -17.64 -13.86 14.44
C ALA A 337 -18.96 -13.51 15.14
N ALA A 338 -19.73 -12.57 14.60
CA ALA A 338 -21.06 -12.24 15.11
C ALA A 338 -22.03 -13.41 14.99
N ILE A 339 -22.05 -14.12 13.86
CA ILE A 339 -22.84 -15.34 13.69
C ILE A 339 -22.38 -16.42 14.66
N LYS A 340 -21.06 -16.71 14.70
CA LYS A 340 -20.50 -17.74 15.58
C LYS A 340 -20.88 -17.50 17.04
N THR A 341 -20.68 -16.28 17.51
CA THR A 341 -20.92 -15.91 18.90
C THR A 341 -22.41 -15.91 19.21
N LEU A 342 -23.22 -15.15 18.47
CA LEU A 342 -24.59 -14.87 18.86
C LEU A 342 -25.56 -16.00 18.49
N VAL A 343 -25.30 -16.74 17.42
CA VAL A 343 -26.17 -17.85 16.97
C VAL A 343 -25.73 -19.19 17.56
N PHE A 344 -24.43 -19.52 17.48
CA PHE A 344 -23.94 -20.87 17.77
C PHE A 344 -23.31 -21.04 19.16
N ASN A 345 -22.67 -20.01 19.71
CA ASN A 345 -22.08 -20.10 21.05
C ASN A 345 -23.09 -19.70 22.14
N GLU A 346 -23.76 -18.55 21.97
CA GLU A 346 -24.69 -18.00 22.96
C GLU A 346 -26.15 -18.37 22.73
N HIS A 347 -26.52 -18.78 21.52
CA HIS A 347 -27.92 -19.02 21.10
C HIS A 347 -28.88 -17.86 21.42
N SER A 348 -28.39 -16.62 21.38
CA SER A 348 -29.20 -15.43 21.65
C SER A 348 -30.10 -15.04 20.48
N ILE A 349 -29.75 -15.48 19.26
CA ILE A 349 -30.51 -15.30 18.02
C ILE A 349 -30.40 -16.52 17.11
N THR A 350 -31.18 -16.56 16.05
CA THR A 350 -31.21 -17.66 15.07
C THR A 350 -30.65 -17.25 13.72
N MET A 351 -30.17 -18.21 12.92
CA MET A 351 -29.79 -17.96 11.52
C MET A 351 -30.92 -17.27 10.73
N ARG A 352 -32.17 -17.68 10.93
CA ARG A 352 -33.35 -17.02 10.35
C ARG A 352 -33.36 -15.52 10.63
N SER A 353 -33.25 -15.14 11.91
CA SER A 353 -33.28 -13.73 12.31
C SER A 353 -32.11 -12.92 11.74
N VAL A 354 -30.91 -13.52 11.62
CA VAL A 354 -29.75 -12.89 10.97
C VAL A 354 -30.05 -12.60 9.51
N VAL A 355 -30.50 -13.62 8.76
CA VAL A 355 -30.76 -13.53 7.32
C VAL A 355 -31.89 -12.56 7.01
N GLU A 356 -32.98 -12.59 7.78
CA GLU A 356 -34.10 -11.65 7.63
C GLU A 356 -33.65 -10.20 7.87
N ALA A 357 -32.87 -9.97 8.93
CA ALA A 357 -32.39 -8.63 9.26
C ALA A 357 -31.43 -8.05 8.23
N ILE A 358 -30.47 -8.82 7.71
CA ILE A 358 -29.55 -8.30 6.68
C ILE A 358 -30.26 -8.10 5.33
N ARG A 359 -31.24 -8.96 4.98
CA ARG A 359 -32.06 -8.78 3.76
C ARG A 359 -32.94 -7.53 3.82
N SER A 360 -33.47 -7.18 5.00
CA SER A 360 -34.23 -5.95 5.19
C SER A 360 -33.35 -4.71 5.40
N ASN A 361 -32.02 -4.83 5.28
CA ASN A 361 -31.08 -3.76 5.62
C ASN A 361 -31.27 -3.23 7.07
N PHE A 362 -31.63 -4.14 7.97
CA PHE A 362 -32.00 -3.89 9.37
C PHE A 362 -33.26 -3.04 9.57
N ASP A 363 -34.10 -2.86 8.54
CA ASP A 363 -35.39 -2.20 8.71
C ASP A 363 -36.29 -3.00 9.66
N GLY A 364 -36.84 -2.33 10.67
CA GLY A 364 -37.57 -2.95 11.78
C GLY A 364 -36.73 -3.82 12.74
N CYS A 365 -35.40 -3.91 12.56
CA CYS A 365 -34.51 -4.82 13.31
C CYS A 365 -33.36 -4.11 14.04
N GLU A 366 -33.52 -2.83 14.42
CA GLU A 366 -32.44 -2.07 15.08
C GLU A 366 -31.92 -2.69 16.39
N PRO A 367 -32.75 -3.29 17.29
CA PRO A 367 -32.23 -3.98 18.47
C PRO A 367 -31.26 -5.12 18.13
N LEU A 368 -31.57 -5.88 17.08
CA LEU A 368 -30.71 -6.96 16.57
C LEU A 368 -29.41 -6.39 16.00
N ARG A 369 -29.49 -5.29 15.24
CA ARG A 369 -28.31 -4.59 14.71
C ARG A 369 -27.38 -4.10 15.83
N GLN A 370 -27.94 -3.49 16.86
CA GLN A 370 -27.19 -3.03 18.03
C GLN A 370 -26.53 -4.18 18.78
N MET A 371 -27.19 -5.34 18.84
CA MET A 371 -26.61 -6.55 19.41
C MET A 371 -25.39 -7.02 18.61
N MET A 372 -25.49 -7.07 17.28
CA MET A 372 -24.40 -7.45 16.38
C MET A 372 -23.22 -6.45 16.44
N LEU A 373 -23.51 -5.16 16.54
CA LEU A 373 -22.47 -4.12 16.66
C LEU A 373 -21.69 -4.23 17.97
N ASN A 374 -22.39 -4.37 19.10
CA ASN A 374 -21.81 -4.12 20.41
C ASN A 374 -21.52 -5.36 21.25
N ARG A 375 -22.19 -6.50 21.01
CA ARG A 375 -21.98 -7.72 21.81
C ARG A 375 -21.06 -8.73 21.13
N ALA A 376 -21.04 -8.77 19.81
CA ALA A 376 -20.13 -9.68 19.09
C ALA A 376 -18.69 -9.13 19.08
N PRO A 377 -17.67 -10.00 19.23
CA PRO A 377 -16.27 -9.61 19.14
C PRO A 377 -15.95 -9.00 17.77
N LYS A 378 -14.91 -8.17 17.73
CA LYS A 378 -14.47 -7.44 16.54
C LYS A 378 -12.96 -7.63 16.32
N TYR A 379 -12.58 -7.89 15.08
CA TYR A 379 -11.19 -7.97 14.65
C TYR A 379 -10.49 -6.66 14.99
N GLY A 380 -9.22 -6.74 15.39
CA GLY A 380 -8.47 -5.55 15.81
C GLY A 380 -8.74 -5.11 17.26
N CYS A 381 -9.55 -5.85 18.02
CA CYS A 381 -9.82 -5.54 19.43
C CYS A 381 -9.06 -6.41 20.43
N GLY A 382 -8.10 -7.23 19.98
CA GLY A 382 -7.37 -8.17 20.83
C GLY A 382 -8.16 -9.44 21.16
N GLU A 383 -9.26 -9.70 20.44
CA GLU A 383 -10.18 -10.81 20.65
C GLU A 383 -9.71 -12.07 19.90
N PRO A 384 -9.23 -13.13 20.59
CA PRO A 384 -8.57 -14.25 19.94
C PRO A 384 -9.41 -15.01 18.91
N GLU A 385 -10.72 -15.12 19.13
CA GLU A 385 -11.62 -15.88 18.26
C GLU A 385 -11.81 -15.22 16.90
N VAL A 386 -12.08 -13.91 16.85
CA VAL A 386 -12.26 -13.18 15.60
C VAL A 386 -10.94 -12.96 14.87
N ASP A 387 -9.83 -12.79 15.61
CA ASP A 387 -8.48 -12.75 15.01
C ASP A 387 -8.13 -14.09 14.34
N PHE A 388 -8.53 -15.21 14.95
CA PHE A 388 -8.36 -16.53 14.35
C PHE A 388 -9.18 -16.67 13.07
N ILE A 389 -10.46 -16.24 13.08
CA ILE A 389 -11.31 -16.23 11.88
C ILE A 389 -10.66 -15.39 10.77
N ALA A 390 -10.19 -14.18 11.08
CA ALA A 390 -9.50 -13.33 10.11
C ALA A 390 -8.26 -14.03 9.52
N ALA A 391 -7.44 -14.65 10.35
CA ALA A 391 -6.27 -15.38 9.90
C ALA A 391 -6.64 -16.59 9.02
N GLU A 392 -7.70 -17.34 9.35
CA GLU A 392 -8.18 -18.47 8.56
C GLU A 392 -8.72 -18.06 7.18
N ILE A 393 -9.47 -16.96 7.10
CA ILE A 393 -9.92 -16.38 5.82
C ILE A 393 -8.71 -16.12 4.92
N VAL A 394 -7.68 -15.47 5.48
CA VAL A 394 -6.47 -15.12 4.73
C VAL A 394 -5.67 -16.38 4.35
N ARG A 395 -5.53 -17.37 5.23
CA ARG A 395 -4.86 -18.65 4.92
C ARG A 395 -5.56 -19.39 3.79
N HIS A 396 -6.89 -19.48 3.83
CA HIS A 396 -7.66 -20.13 2.78
C HIS A 396 -7.44 -19.44 1.42
N TYR A 397 -7.54 -18.11 1.39
CA TYR A 397 -7.27 -17.31 0.20
C TYR A 397 -5.82 -17.50 -0.33
N ILE A 398 -4.82 -17.48 0.54
CA ILE A 398 -3.40 -17.69 0.18
C ILE A 398 -3.23 -19.06 -0.49
N ASN A 399 -3.82 -20.11 0.08
CA ASN A 399 -3.71 -21.47 -0.45
C ASN A 399 -4.27 -21.57 -1.88
N ILE A 400 -5.35 -20.86 -2.18
CA ILE A 400 -5.91 -20.78 -3.53
C ILE A 400 -4.93 -20.05 -4.47
N VAL A 401 -4.42 -18.88 -4.09
CA VAL A 401 -3.54 -18.07 -4.96
C VAL A 401 -2.20 -18.76 -5.23
N GLN A 402 -1.57 -19.33 -4.21
CA GLN A 402 -0.24 -19.96 -4.32
C GLN A 402 -0.21 -21.18 -5.24
N GLY A 403 -1.35 -21.84 -5.46
CA GLY A 403 -1.48 -22.99 -6.36
C GLY A 403 -1.34 -22.67 -7.86
N HIS A 404 -1.22 -21.40 -8.24
CA HIS A 404 -1.32 -20.97 -9.64
C HIS A 404 -0.02 -20.29 -10.14
N ARG A 405 0.15 -20.29 -11.47
CA ARG A 405 1.29 -19.68 -12.19
C ARG A 405 0.79 -18.74 -13.28
N THR A 406 1.58 -17.72 -13.59
CA THR A 406 1.29 -16.75 -14.66
C THR A 406 1.65 -17.33 -16.02
N LEU A 407 1.11 -16.79 -17.12
CA LEU A 407 1.46 -17.22 -18.50
C LEU A 407 2.91 -16.86 -18.86
N ARG A 408 3.52 -15.96 -18.10
CA ARG A 408 4.91 -15.52 -18.25
C ARG A 408 5.89 -16.37 -17.44
N ASN A 409 5.48 -17.55 -16.99
CA ASN A 409 6.24 -18.46 -16.13
C ASN A 409 6.61 -17.83 -14.76
N GLY A 410 5.81 -16.87 -14.32
CA GLY A 410 5.89 -16.20 -13.02
C GLY A 410 4.96 -16.80 -11.97
N GLN A 411 4.91 -16.15 -10.82
CA GLN A 411 4.05 -16.57 -9.70
C GLN A 411 2.93 -15.56 -9.44
N PHE A 412 1.77 -16.08 -9.06
CA PHE A 412 0.78 -15.24 -8.39
C PHE A 412 1.21 -14.95 -6.96
N MET A 413 1.08 -13.70 -6.55
CA MET A 413 1.39 -13.23 -5.21
C MET A 413 0.10 -12.83 -4.50
N PRO A 414 -0.15 -13.32 -3.28
CA PRO A 414 -1.28 -12.85 -2.50
C PRO A 414 -0.95 -11.50 -1.82
N LEU A 415 -1.95 -10.62 -1.76
CA LEU A 415 -1.89 -9.29 -1.17
C LEU A 415 -3.11 -9.03 -0.30
N LEU A 416 -2.91 -8.36 0.84
CA LEU A 416 -3.98 -7.72 1.59
C LEU A 416 -3.96 -6.23 1.32
N PHE A 417 -4.70 -5.84 0.29
CA PHE A 417 -4.68 -4.49 -0.24
C PHE A 417 -6.04 -4.10 -0.79
N GLY A 418 -6.50 -2.91 -0.40
CA GLY A 418 -7.73 -2.28 -0.86
C GLY A 418 -7.67 -0.78 -0.64
N THR A 419 -8.07 -0.01 -1.65
CA THR A 419 -7.97 1.45 -1.64
C THR A 419 -9.21 2.10 -1.03
N SER A 420 -9.07 3.23 -0.33
CA SER A 420 -10.23 3.95 0.23
C SER A 420 -11.29 4.30 -0.82
N PRO A 421 -10.95 4.80 -2.04
CA PRO A 421 -11.91 4.98 -3.13
C PRO A 421 -12.62 3.68 -3.53
N LEU A 422 -11.91 2.55 -3.55
CA LEU A 422 -12.53 1.26 -3.83
C LEU A 422 -13.52 0.88 -2.73
N MET A 423 -13.20 1.14 -1.45
CA MET A 423 -14.11 0.85 -0.33
C MET A 423 -15.35 1.76 -0.34
N VAL A 424 -15.18 3.04 -0.69
CA VAL A 424 -16.23 4.07 -0.60
C VAL A 424 -17.10 4.12 -1.85
N TYR A 425 -16.52 4.03 -3.05
CA TYR A 425 -17.26 4.25 -4.30
C TYR A 425 -17.54 3.00 -5.11
N ASN A 426 -16.94 1.85 -4.78
CA ASN A 426 -17.10 0.63 -5.55
C ASN A 426 -17.62 -0.55 -4.71
N PHE A 427 -16.80 -1.08 -3.81
CA PHE A 427 -17.14 -2.26 -3.02
C PHE A 427 -18.23 -1.99 -2.00
N GLY A 428 -18.16 -0.88 -1.25
CA GLY A 428 -19.19 -0.49 -0.28
C GLY A 428 -20.58 -0.37 -0.91
N PRO A 429 -20.76 0.48 -1.95
CA PRO A 429 -22.03 0.65 -2.66
C PRO A 429 -22.58 -0.62 -3.32
N LYS A 430 -21.75 -1.64 -3.58
CA LYS A 430 -22.14 -2.90 -4.21
C LYS A 430 -22.32 -4.06 -3.23
N THR A 431 -22.21 -3.79 -1.93
CA THR A 431 -22.37 -4.79 -0.87
C THR A 431 -23.62 -4.47 -0.05
N GLY A 432 -24.42 -5.49 0.22
CA GLY A 432 -25.60 -5.44 1.09
C GLY A 432 -25.23 -5.22 2.56
N ALA A 433 -26.23 -5.32 3.43
CA ALA A 433 -26.01 -5.30 4.86
C ALA A 433 -25.32 -6.60 5.31
N LEU A 434 -24.57 -6.53 6.40
CA LEU A 434 -23.76 -7.64 6.89
C LEU A 434 -23.99 -7.92 8.38
N PRO A 435 -23.77 -9.16 8.85
CA PRO A 435 -23.97 -9.54 10.25
C PRO A 435 -23.04 -8.84 11.25
N ASN A 436 -22.06 -8.06 10.81
CA ASN A 436 -21.27 -7.18 11.67
C ASN A 436 -22.01 -5.89 12.07
N GLY A 437 -23.26 -5.71 11.60
CA GLY A 437 -24.10 -4.54 11.88
C GLY A 437 -23.99 -3.41 10.86
N ARG A 438 -23.14 -3.59 9.84
CA ARG A 438 -22.98 -2.67 8.70
C ARG A 438 -24.22 -2.69 7.82
N ARG A 439 -24.74 -1.50 7.46
CA ARG A 439 -25.86 -1.39 6.52
C ARG A 439 -25.38 -1.48 5.07
N ALA A 440 -26.31 -1.77 4.17
CA ALA A 440 -26.07 -1.77 2.73
C ALA A 440 -25.51 -0.41 2.27
N HIS A 441 -24.63 -0.44 1.27
CA HIS A 441 -24.01 0.73 0.65
C HIS A 441 -23.06 1.57 1.51
N GLU A 442 -22.93 1.30 2.81
CA GLU A 442 -21.96 2.01 3.65
C GLU A 442 -20.52 1.76 3.13
N PRO A 443 -19.51 2.50 3.60
CA PRO A 443 -18.12 2.13 3.36
C PRO A 443 -17.77 0.78 3.99
N LEU A 444 -16.68 0.17 3.50
CA LEU A 444 -16.11 -1.07 4.05
C LEU A 444 -14.71 -0.82 4.64
N ALA A 445 -14.24 -1.73 5.48
CA ALA A 445 -12.86 -1.73 5.97
C ALA A 445 -11.88 -2.00 4.83
N MET A 446 -10.71 -1.36 4.89
CA MET A 446 -9.67 -1.46 3.88
C MET A 446 -8.54 -2.40 4.30
N SER A 447 -7.98 -3.13 3.33
CA SER A 447 -6.74 -3.89 3.49
C SER A 447 -6.74 -4.80 4.74
N ALA A 448 -5.69 -4.75 5.58
CA ALA A 448 -5.61 -5.45 6.85
C ALA A 448 -6.14 -4.63 8.06
N CYS A 449 -6.65 -3.42 7.82
CA CYS A 449 -7.13 -2.54 8.87
C CYS A 449 -8.45 -3.06 9.46
N PRO A 450 -8.67 -2.93 10.77
CA PRO A 450 -9.95 -3.26 11.35
C PRO A 450 -11.07 -2.28 10.96
N SER A 451 -12.32 -2.71 11.10
CA SER A 451 -13.50 -1.93 10.70
C SER A 451 -13.72 -0.72 11.60
N SER A 452 -14.13 0.42 11.04
CA SER A 452 -14.50 1.63 11.79
C SER A 452 -15.83 1.49 12.57
N LEU A 453 -16.48 0.32 12.49
CA LEU A 453 -17.65 -0.01 13.31
C LEU A 453 -17.29 -0.48 14.72
N ARG A 454 -16.01 -0.82 14.96
CA ARG A 454 -15.54 -1.28 16.27
C ARG A 454 -15.47 -0.13 17.27
N GLN A 455 -15.55 -0.47 18.55
CA GLN A 455 -15.18 0.46 19.62
C GLN A 455 -13.66 0.65 19.64
N SER A 456 -13.20 1.84 20.03
CA SER A 456 -11.77 2.12 20.18
C SER A 456 -11.16 1.18 21.23
N VAL A 457 -10.09 0.50 20.83
CA VAL A 457 -9.20 -0.25 21.72
C VAL A 457 -7.82 0.38 21.62
N GLY A 458 -7.00 0.27 22.67
CA GLY A 458 -5.66 0.83 22.63
C GLY A 458 -4.84 0.27 21.46
N ALA A 459 -3.99 1.10 20.85
CA ALA A 459 -3.15 0.77 19.70
C ALA A 459 -2.42 -0.60 19.78
N THR A 460 -2.00 -1.01 20.97
CA THR A 460 -1.35 -2.31 21.20
C THR A 460 -2.28 -3.49 20.90
N ALA A 461 -3.55 -3.45 21.34
CA ALA A 461 -4.48 -4.55 21.12
C ALA A 461 -4.78 -4.76 19.62
N GLU A 462 -4.93 -3.66 18.90
CA GLU A 462 -5.09 -3.67 17.45
C GLU A 462 -3.87 -4.29 16.76
N LEU A 463 -2.69 -3.79 17.08
CA LEU A 463 -1.43 -4.24 16.51
C LEU A 463 -1.20 -5.74 16.76
N LEU A 464 -1.50 -6.22 17.96
CA LEU A 464 -1.43 -7.65 18.30
C LEU A 464 -2.41 -8.50 17.46
N SER A 465 -3.58 -7.97 17.16
CA SER A 465 -4.57 -8.64 16.33
C SER A 465 -4.10 -8.75 14.88
N VAL A 466 -3.61 -7.64 14.30
CA VAL A 466 -3.10 -7.61 12.92
C VAL A 466 -1.88 -8.51 12.76
N ALA A 467 -0.98 -8.53 13.75
CA ALA A 467 0.23 -9.36 13.71
C ALA A 467 -0.04 -10.88 13.64
N LYS A 468 -1.24 -11.34 14.02
CA LYS A 468 -1.64 -12.77 13.91
C LYS A 468 -1.92 -13.22 12.48
N LEU A 469 -2.10 -12.29 11.54
CA LEU A 469 -2.26 -12.64 10.13
C LEU A 469 -1.01 -13.34 9.57
N PRO A 470 -1.13 -14.20 8.55
CA PRO A 470 -0.01 -14.93 7.97
C PRO A 470 0.87 -14.04 7.05
N HIS A 471 1.47 -12.99 7.62
CA HIS A 471 2.26 -11.97 6.92
C HIS A 471 3.38 -12.53 6.04
N ARG A 472 4.08 -13.58 6.48
CA ARG A 472 5.16 -14.24 5.71
C ARG A 472 4.68 -14.81 4.38
N SER A 473 3.41 -15.17 4.25
CA SER A 473 2.85 -15.72 3.03
C SER A 473 2.29 -14.65 2.08
N LEU A 474 2.09 -13.42 2.57
CA LEU A 474 1.53 -12.26 1.86
C LEU A 474 2.60 -11.48 1.09
N THR A 475 3.28 -12.18 0.20
CA THR A 475 4.52 -11.70 -0.42
C THR A 475 4.34 -10.57 -1.42
N GLY A 476 3.12 -10.32 -1.89
CA GLY A 476 2.85 -9.18 -2.74
C GLY A 476 2.71 -7.88 -1.95
N GLY A 477 2.47 -7.93 -0.63
CA GLY A 477 2.36 -6.76 0.24
C GLY A 477 1.12 -6.76 1.11
N VAL A 478 1.19 -6.01 2.22
CA VAL A 478 0.09 -5.79 3.16
C VAL A 478 -0.02 -4.29 3.44
N SER A 479 -1.22 -3.75 3.34
CA SER A 479 -1.48 -2.38 3.79
C SER A 479 -2.16 -2.40 5.16
N TYR A 480 -1.46 -1.83 6.15
CA TYR A 480 -1.96 -1.61 7.49
C TYR A 480 -1.63 -0.18 7.91
N ILE A 481 -2.66 0.56 8.32
CA ILE A 481 -2.55 1.93 8.84
C ILE A 481 -3.05 1.90 10.27
N LEU A 482 -2.19 2.31 11.19
CA LEU A 482 -2.54 2.53 12.59
C LEU A 482 -2.84 4.02 12.80
N GLU A 483 -4.05 4.30 13.25
CA GLU A 483 -4.51 5.65 13.61
C GLU A 483 -4.02 5.98 15.02
N LEU A 484 -3.35 7.12 15.19
CA LEU A 484 -2.87 7.59 16.49
C LEU A 484 -3.34 9.03 16.75
N PRO A 485 -3.82 9.35 17.96
CA PRO A 485 -4.28 10.70 18.27
C PRO A 485 -3.10 11.68 18.34
N ALA A 486 -3.19 12.80 17.63
CA ALA A 486 -2.14 13.82 17.60
C ALA A 486 -1.93 14.58 18.94
N GLY A 487 -2.78 14.35 19.95
CA GLY A 487 -2.78 15.07 21.22
C GLY A 487 -1.61 14.78 22.17
N MET A 488 -0.71 13.84 21.85
CA MET A 488 0.46 13.56 22.68
C MET A 488 1.60 14.56 22.43
N HIS A 489 2.41 14.83 23.47
CA HIS A 489 3.68 15.53 23.29
C HIS A 489 4.53 14.81 22.24
N HIS A 490 5.09 15.57 21.30
CA HIS A 490 5.83 15.05 20.15
C HIS A 490 6.90 14.01 20.55
N GLU A 491 7.60 14.25 21.66
CA GLU A 491 8.64 13.36 22.18
C GLU A 491 8.11 12.01 22.67
N ARG A 492 6.94 12.00 23.31
CA ARG A 492 6.28 10.75 23.71
C ARG A 492 5.68 10.03 22.50
N MET A 493 5.16 10.78 21.53
CA MET A 493 4.60 10.22 20.29
C MET A 493 5.67 9.47 19.50
N ARG A 494 6.84 10.07 19.27
CA ARG A 494 7.94 9.38 18.56
C ARG A 494 8.37 8.08 19.26
N GLU A 495 8.50 8.09 20.59
CA GLU A 495 8.89 6.91 21.37
C GLU A 495 7.82 5.82 21.29
N SER A 496 6.56 6.21 21.38
CA SER A 496 5.42 5.29 21.25
C SER A 496 5.39 4.65 19.87
N ILE A 497 5.55 5.43 18.80
CA ILE A 497 5.63 4.92 17.42
C ILE A 497 6.81 3.95 17.28
N ALA A 498 7.99 4.28 17.82
CA ALA A 498 9.15 3.41 17.76
C ALA A 498 8.92 2.07 18.48
N HIS A 499 8.31 2.08 19.66
CA HIS A 499 7.98 0.85 20.40
C HIS A 499 6.90 0.02 19.68
N LEU A 500 5.85 0.66 19.18
CA LEU A 500 4.80 -0.02 18.40
C LEU A 500 5.39 -0.67 17.14
N LEU A 501 6.18 0.09 16.37
CA LEU A 501 6.86 -0.40 15.17
C LEU A 501 7.72 -1.63 15.46
N ARG A 502 8.63 -1.54 16.45
CA ARG A 502 9.52 -2.66 16.80
C ARG A 502 8.74 -3.87 17.30
N THR A 503 7.70 -3.65 18.09
CA THR A 503 6.85 -4.74 18.60
C THR A 503 6.13 -5.43 17.45
N PHE A 504 5.50 -4.69 16.54
CA PHE A 504 4.81 -5.24 15.38
C PHE A 504 5.74 -6.09 14.51
N PHE A 505 6.94 -5.58 14.24
CA PHE A 505 7.92 -6.29 13.40
C PHE A 505 8.49 -7.52 14.09
N LYS A 506 8.75 -7.45 15.40
CA LYS A 506 9.16 -8.62 16.20
C LYS A 506 8.09 -9.71 16.24
N LEU A 507 6.81 -9.34 16.20
CA LEU A 507 5.70 -10.29 16.12
C LEU A 507 5.46 -10.86 14.72
N GLY A 508 6.26 -10.45 13.72
CA GLY A 508 6.15 -10.94 12.35
C GLY A 508 5.22 -10.12 11.46
N GLY A 509 4.77 -8.94 11.90
CA GLY A 509 4.07 -7.97 11.06
C GLY A 509 4.97 -7.50 9.92
N SER A 510 4.40 -7.42 8.70
CA SER A 510 5.19 -7.13 7.49
C SER A 510 5.37 -5.64 7.21
N SER A 511 4.33 -4.84 7.39
CA SER A 511 4.32 -3.44 6.98
C SER A 511 3.28 -2.66 7.75
N ILE A 512 3.62 -1.42 8.13
CA ILE A 512 2.78 -0.52 8.92
C ILE A 512 3.02 0.93 8.50
N ALA A 513 1.96 1.71 8.45
CA ALA A 513 2.02 3.16 8.36
C ALA A 513 1.26 3.78 9.54
N PHE A 514 1.65 4.98 9.94
CA PHE A 514 0.99 5.71 11.03
C PHE A 514 0.26 6.92 10.46
N ASN A 515 -0.96 7.15 10.93
CA ASN A 515 -1.70 8.37 10.66
C ASN A 515 -1.92 9.09 11.99
N VAL A 516 -1.14 10.15 12.23
CA VAL A 516 -1.14 10.89 13.49
C VAL A 516 -2.03 12.11 13.33
N ILE A 517 -3.29 12.00 13.71
CA ILE A 517 -4.29 13.06 13.51
C ILE A 517 -5.41 13.01 14.55
N ASP A 518 -6.15 14.11 14.69
CA ASP A 518 -7.27 14.24 15.62
C ASP A 518 -8.56 14.52 14.83
N GLU A 519 -9.67 13.86 15.20
CA GLU A 519 -10.99 14.08 14.59
C GLU A 519 -11.37 15.57 14.62
N ARG A 520 -11.11 16.27 15.73
CA ARG A 520 -11.49 17.69 15.87
C ARG A 520 -10.83 18.54 14.79
N ILE A 521 -9.57 18.26 14.46
CA ILE A 521 -8.83 18.96 13.39
C ILE A 521 -9.47 18.65 12.04
N LEU A 522 -9.79 17.38 11.76
CA LEU A 522 -10.45 16.98 10.53
C LEU A 522 -11.81 17.66 10.35
N ARG A 523 -12.64 17.65 11.40
CA ARG A 523 -13.96 18.32 11.42
C ARG A 523 -13.83 19.83 11.23
N ASP A 524 -12.78 20.44 11.77
CA ASP A 524 -12.51 21.87 11.55
C ASP A 524 -12.03 22.14 10.12
N ALA A 525 -11.21 21.26 9.56
CA ALA A 525 -10.77 21.34 8.17
C ALA A 525 -11.92 21.20 7.16
N GLN A 526 -12.98 20.45 7.49
CA GLN A 526 -14.20 20.42 6.67
C GLN A 526 -14.92 21.77 6.64
N ARG A 527 -14.91 22.51 7.76
CA ARG A 527 -15.60 23.81 7.88
C ARG A 527 -14.75 24.99 7.38
N HIS A 528 -13.44 24.91 7.55
CA HIS A 528 -12.48 25.99 7.29
C HIS A 528 -11.29 25.50 6.45
N PRO A 529 -11.52 24.93 5.24
CA PRO A 529 -10.48 24.30 4.44
C PRO A 529 -9.30 25.23 4.10
N GLU A 530 -9.53 26.54 4.04
CA GLU A 530 -8.49 27.54 3.79
C GLU A 530 -7.39 27.57 4.86
N ARG A 531 -7.69 27.18 6.11
CA ARG A 531 -6.73 27.12 7.22
C ARG A 531 -5.87 25.86 7.20
N TYR A 532 -6.31 24.84 6.45
CA TYR A 532 -5.78 23.48 6.51
C TYR A 532 -5.31 22.97 5.14
N ARG A 533 -4.90 23.85 4.21
CA ARG A 533 -4.36 23.44 2.89
C ARG A 533 -3.15 22.51 2.95
N TRP A 534 -2.42 22.55 4.07
CA TRP A 534 -1.26 21.70 4.35
C TRP A 534 -1.63 20.36 5.00
N LEU A 535 -2.86 20.21 5.50
CA LEU A 535 -3.28 19.05 6.27
C LEU A 535 -3.33 17.81 5.40
N THR A 536 -2.49 16.85 5.74
CA THR A 536 -2.30 15.62 4.99
C THR A 536 -2.87 14.45 5.80
N VAL A 537 -3.47 13.48 5.13
CA VAL A 537 -4.03 12.27 5.73
C VAL A 537 -3.53 11.04 5.00
N ARG A 538 -3.32 9.95 5.74
CA ARG A 538 -3.03 8.63 5.16
C ARG A 538 -4.32 7.97 4.69
N LEU A 539 -4.42 7.73 3.39
CA LEU A 539 -5.58 7.03 2.82
C LEU A 539 -5.31 5.52 2.76
N PHE A 540 -4.39 5.10 1.90
CA PHE A 540 -4.00 3.70 1.65
C PHE A 540 -2.70 3.72 0.86
N GLY A 541 -1.58 3.28 1.43
CA GLY A 541 -0.30 3.26 0.69
C GLY A 541 0.30 4.61 0.25
N TYR A 542 -0.48 5.69 0.21
CA TYR A 542 -0.07 7.06 -0.03
C TYR A 542 -0.82 8.05 0.88
N SER A 543 -0.37 9.30 0.84
CA SER A 543 -0.92 10.42 1.61
C SER A 543 -1.48 11.50 0.68
N HIS A 544 -2.60 12.13 1.06
CA HIS A 544 -3.23 13.20 0.27
C HIS A 544 -3.60 14.37 1.17
N ARG A 545 -3.74 15.56 0.59
CA ARG A 545 -4.34 16.69 1.29
C ARG A 545 -5.80 16.43 1.58
N PHE A 546 -6.20 16.57 2.83
CA PHE A 546 -7.56 16.28 3.31
C PHE A 546 -8.62 17.15 2.65
N VAL A 547 -8.31 18.44 2.46
CA VAL A 547 -9.23 19.43 1.87
C VAL A 547 -9.46 19.24 0.37
N GLU A 548 -8.67 18.39 -0.28
CA GLU A 548 -8.79 18.04 -1.70
C GLU A 548 -9.59 16.73 -1.89
N LEU A 549 -9.98 16.06 -0.80
CA LEU A 549 -10.80 14.85 -0.85
C LEU A 549 -12.30 15.18 -1.00
N SER A 550 -13.07 14.24 -1.56
CA SER A 550 -14.53 14.34 -1.51
C SER A 550 -15.03 14.23 -0.08
N ALA A 551 -16.24 14.72 0.17
CA ALA A 551 -16.90 14.62 1.48
C ALA A 551 -16.99 13.18 1.99
N GLU A 552 -17.30 12.21 1.13
CA GLU A 552 -17.40 10.80 1.48
C GLU A 552 -16.06 10.20 1.92
N LEU A 553 -14.95 10.56 1.24
CA LEU A 553 -13.61 10.15 1.65
C LEU A 553 -13.17 10.84 2.95
N GLN A 554 -13.54 12.11 3.14
CA GLN A 554 -13.28 12.81 4.39
C GLN A 554 -13.99 12.12 5.57
N GLU A 555 -15.27 11.78 5.42
CA GLU A 555 -16.01 11.03 6.44
C GLU A 555 -15.41 9.66 6.71
N TYR A 556 -14.92 8.97 5.67
CA TYR A 556 -14.24 7.69 5.84
C TYR A 556 -12.97 7.80 6.69
N VAL A 557 -12.14 8.82 6.45
CA VAL A 557 -10.95 9.09 7.26
C VAL A 557 -11.33 9.45 8.70
N ILE A 558 -12.35 10.28 8.88
CA ILE A 558 -12.81 10.66 10.22
C ILE A 558 -13.35 9.44 10.99
N ALA A 559 -14.10 8.56 10.34
CA ALA A 559 -14.62 7.34 10.94
C ALA A 559 -13.50 6.43 11.44
N ARG A 560 -12.38 6.32 10.71
CA ARG A 560 -11.19 5.59 11.16
C ARG A 560 -10.57 6.24 12.41
N CYS A 561 -10.42 7.56 12.40
CA CYS A 561 -9.80 8.30 13.51
C CYS A 561 -10.60 8.19 14.82
N LYS A 562 -11.94 8.08 14.76
CA LYS A 562 -12.79 7.86 15.93
C LYS A 562 -12.47 6.59 16.71
N CYS A 563 -11.94 5.58 16.02
CA CYS A 563 -11.55 4.30 16.61
C CYS A 563 -10.09 4.29 17.09
N SER A 564 -9.37 5.41 17.03
CA SER A 564 -8.02 5.52 17.60
C SER A 564 -8.05 5.63 19.12
N GLY A 565 -7.07 5.04 19.80
CA GLY A 565 -7.02 4.91 21.26
C GLY A 565 -5.60 4.72 21.77
#